data_AF-A0A8C8BHS9-F1
#
_entry.id   AF-A0A8C8BHS9-F1
#
_cell.length_a   1.000
_cell.length_b   1.000
_cell.length_c   1.000
_cell.angle_alpha   90.00
_cell.angle_beta   90.00
_cell.angle_gamma   90.00
#
_symmetry.space_group_name_H-M   'P 1'
#
loop_
_entity.id
_entity.type
_entity.pdbx_description
1 polymer ?
#
loop_
_entity_poly.entity_id
_entity_poly.type
_entity_poly.pdbx_seq_one_letter_code
_entity_poly.pdbx_strand_id
1 'polypeptide(L)'
;MRDHTVTGEQGGRARNLRSLMFMLSLTPCSLNSWKVPDISRRKTGKTLLILNWMASTVSLGKETLLEDGIPPAKKPRKLLPSLKTKKPQELVLVIGTGISAAVAPQVPALKSWKGLIQALLDAAIDFDLLEDEESKRFQKCLHEDKNLVHLAHDLIQKLSPRTSNVRSTFFKDCLYEVFDDLESKMEDSGKQLLQSVLHLMENGALVLTTNFDNLLELYAAHQGKHLESLDLTDEKKVLEWAQEKRKLSVLHIHGVYTNPSGIVLHPAGYQNVLRNTEVMREIQKLYENKSFLFLGCGWTVDDTTFQALFLEAVKHKSDLEHFMLVRRGDVDEFKKLRENMLDKGIKVISYGDEYTDLPEYFERLTSEIATRGRAGVPKEGQHLNGSAAACPEIKGCST
;
A
#
# COMPACT_ATOMS: atom_id res chain seq x y z
N MET A 1 -15.87 10.63 67.77
CA MET A 1 -15.01 9.43 67.88
C MET A 1 -15.90 8.22 67.69
N ARG A 2 -15.87 7.44 66.61
CA ARG A 2 -14.82 7.14 65.63
C ARG A 2 -15.39 7.04 64.21
N ASP A 3 -14.47 7.23 63.27
CA ASP A 3 -14.64 7.40 61.83
C ASP A 3 -14.94 6.13 61.02
N HIS A 4 -15.41 6.43 59.80
CA HIS A 4 -15.65 5.62 58.61
C HIS A 4 -14.52 4.64 58.20
N THR A 5 -14.89 3.55 57.52
CA THR A 5 -14.46 3.30 56.13
C THR A 5 -15.18 2.09 55.51
N VAL A 6 -15.71 2.33 54.30
CA VAL A 6 -16.31 1.38 53.36
C VAL A 6 -15.17 0.69 52.59
N THR A 7 -15.16 -0.64 52.54
CA THR A 7 -14.23 -1.41 51.67
C THR A 7 -14.96 -1.79 50.39
N GLY A 8 -14.49 -1.24 49.28
CA GLY A 8 -14.98 -1.50 47.93
C GLY A 8 -14.28 -2.69 47.27
N GLU A 9 -15.06 -3.44 46.49
CA GLU A 9 -14.60 -4.45 45.56
C GLU A 9 -13.71 -3.82 44.46
N GLN A 10 -12.46 -4.27 44.38
CA GLN A 10 -11.64 -4.17 43.17
C GLN A 10 -11.03 -5.55 42.89
N GLY A 11 -11.64 -6.29 41.97
CA GLY A 11 -11.13 -7.56 41.48
C GLY A 11 -11.33 -7.64 39.97
N GLY A 12 -10.37 -7.14 39.19
CA GLY A 12 -10.49 -7.17 37.73
C GLY A 12 -9.45 -6.34 36.97
N ARG A 13 -8.17 -6.42 37.34
CA ARG A 13 -7.10 -5.76 36.56
C ARG A 13 -5.81 -6.57 36.53
N ALA A 14 -5.85 -7.74 35.90
CA ALA A 14 -4.64 -8.47 35.51
C ALA A 14 -4.99 -9.52 34.45
N ARG A 15 -4.99 -9.12 33.17
CA ARG A 15 -4.81 -9.97 31.96
C ARG A 15 -5.01 -9.07 30.73
N ASN A 16 -3.95 -8.38 30.31
CA ASN A 16 -3.69 -7.94 28.92
C ASN A 16 -2.48 -7.02 28.74
N LEU A 17 -1.62 -6.81 29.75
CA LEU A 17 -0.32 -6.14 29.52
C LEU A 17 0.79 -7.05 29.00
N ARG A 18 0.61 -8.39 29.03
CA ARG A 18 1.62 -9.33 28.50
C ARG A 18 1.59 -9.49 26.97
N SER A 19 0.51 -9.05 26.30
CA SER A 19 0.43 -9.09 24.83
C SER A 19 1.07 -7.87 24.16
N LEU A 20 1.26 -6.77 24.90
CA LEU A 20 1.85 -5.53 24.37
C LEU A 20 3.39 -5.53 24.42
N MET A 21 3.99 -6.34 25.31
CA MET A 21 5.44 -6.47 25.47
C MET A 21 6.08 -7.54 24.58
N PHE A 22 5.29 -8.40 23.91
CA PHE A 22 5.82 -9.47 23.07
C PHE A 22 6.07 -9.06 21.60
N MET A 23 5.69 -7.84 21.20
CA MET A 23 5.82 -7.33 19.82
C MET A 23 6.98 -6.34 19.63
N LEU A 24 7.79 -6.08 20.67
CA LEU A 24 8.92 -5.15 20.63
C LEU A 24 10.31 -5.83 20.65
N SER A 25 10.38 -7.13 20.35
CA SER A 25 11.66 -7.84 20.23
C SER A 25 11.68 -8.77 19.02
N LEU A 26 11.88 -8.22 17.83
CA LEU A 26 12.43 -8.99 16.73
C LEU A 26 13.55 -8.16 16.09
N THR A 27 14.76 -8.41 16.58
CA THR A 27 16.01 -8.08 15.89
C THR A 27 16.09 -8.81 14.55
N PRO A 28 16.89 -8.33 13.60
CA PRO A 28 17.12 -9.04 12.35
C PRO A 28 18.14 -10.15 12.61
N CYS A 29 17.75 -11.40 12.33
CA CYS A 29 18.73 -12.43 12.08
C CYS A 29 18.94 -12.53 10.57
N SER A 30 20.20 -12.42 10.18
CA SER A 30 20.68 -12.83 8.86
C SER A 30 20.24 -14.26 8.53
N LEU A 31 20.06 -14.52 7.24
CA LEU A 31 19.93 -15.85 6.67
C LEU A 31 20.94 -16.84 7.27
N ASN A 32 20.53 -18.11 7.41
CA ASN A 32 21.24 -19.27 7.96
C ASN A 32 21.19 -19.45 9.49
N SER A 33 20.06 -19.95 10.03
CA SER A 33 20.05 -21.00 11.08
C SER A 33 18.66 -21.18 11.70
N TRP A 34 17.83 -22.07 11.15
CA TRP A 34 16.76 -22.69 11.94
C TRP A 34 16.74 -24.18 11.66
N LYS A 35 17.35 -24.96 12.56
CA LYS A 35 16.98 -26.36 12.79
C LYS A 35 15.61 -26.36 13.46
N VAL A 36 14.66 -27.05 12.86
CA VAL A 36 13.30 -27.24 13.34
C VAL A 36 13.32 -28.21 14.54
N PRO A 37 12.57 -27.98 15.63
CA PRO A 37 12.31 -29.01 16.63
C PRO A 37 11.29 -30.00 16.06
N ASP A 38 11.64 -31.29 16.08
CA ASP A 38 10.76 -32.40 15.71
C ASP A 38 9.56 -32.46 16.67
N ILE A 39 8.35 -32.23 16.15
CA ILE A 39 7.10 -32.54 16.84
C ILE A 39 6.32 -33.51 15.95
N SER A 40 6.64 -34.78 16.17
CA SER A 40 5.80 -35.88 15.76
C SER A 40 4.51 -35.93 16.59
N ARG A 41 3.41 -36.29 15.89
CA ARG A 41 2.11 -36.80 16.38
C ARG A 41 1.09 -35.78 16.89
N ARG A 42 0.08 -35.53 16.06
CA ARG A 42 -1.30 -36.05 16.27
C ARG A 42 -2.09 -36.01 14.96
N LYS A 43 -2.39 -37.20 14.43
CA LYS A 43 -3.40 -37.44 13.40
C LYS A 43 -4.76 -37.59 14.07
N THR A 44 -5.75 -36.83 13.59
CA THR A 44 -7.18 -37.15 13.43
C THR A 44 -7.74 -35.97 12.65
N GLY A 45 -8.23 -36.03 11.42
CA GLY A 45 -9.00 -37.08 10.76
C GLY A 45 -10.35 -36.49 10.38
N LYS A 46 -10.43 -35.81 9.22
CA LYS A 46 -11.59 -35.73 8.31
C LYS A 46 -11.23 -34.97 7.01
N THR A 47 -10.86 -35.79 6.02
CA THR A 47 -11.21 -35.75 4.59
C THR A 47 -12.61 -35.13 4.34
N LEU A 48 -13.01 -34.50 3.24
CA LEU A 48 -12.70 -34.65 1.81
C LEU A 48 -13.48 -33.57 1.03
N LEU A 49 -12.85 -32.86 0.10
CA LEU A 49 -13.40 -32.28 -1.16
C LEU A 49 -12.17 -31.86 -2.00
N ILE A 50 -11.45 -32.84 -2.57
CA ILE A 50 -11.46 -33.21 -4.00
C ILE A 50 -11.04 -32.02 -4.88
N LEU A 51 -9.76 -31.94 -5.25
CA LEU A 51 -9.22 -32.52 -6.50
C LEU A 51 -9.93 -31.99 -7.76
N ASN A 52 -9.46 -30.84 -8.26
CA ASN A 52 -9.36 -30.60 -9.71
C ASN A 52 -8.51 -29.35 -9.99
N TRP A 53 -7.18 -29.50 -9.95
CA TRP A 53 -6.25 -28.74 -10.82
C TRP A 53 -4.85 -29.38 -10.87
N MET A 54 -4.79 -30.70 -11.06
CA MET A 54 -3.55 -31.38 -11.47
C MET A 54 -3.85 -32.23 -12.69
N ALA A 55 -3.92 -31.57 -13.84
CA ALA A 55 -3.77 -32.19 -15.15
C ALA A 55 -3.66 -31.09 -16.20
N SER A 56 -2.44 -30.63 -16.45
CA SER A 56 -2.02 -30.13 -17.77
C SER A 56 -0.50 -30.07 -17.81
N THR A 57 0.05 -31.21 -18.26
CA THR A 57 1.25 -31.35 -19.08
C THR A 57 2.56 -30.79 -18.54
N VAL A 58 3.30 -31.71 -17.92
CA VAL A 58 4.74 -31.86 -18.16
C VAL A 58 4.98 -31.77 -19.67
N SER A 59 5.62 -30.70 -20.11
CA SER A 59 6.38 -30.70 -21.36
C SER A 59 7.83 -30.58 -20.96
N LEU A 60 8.50 -31.72 -20.94
CA LEU A 60 9.96 -31.80 -20.96
C LEU A 60 10.38 -31.26 -22.33
N GLY A 61 10.68 -29.97 -22.41
CA GLY A 61 11.14 -29.34 -23.63
C GLY A 61 12.51 -29.89 -24.00
N LYS A 62 12.57 -30.71 -25.05
CA LYS A 62 13.79 -30.94 -25.83
C LYS A 62 14.39 -29.58 -26.20
N GLU A 63 15.64 -29.38 -25.85
CA GLU A 63 16.48 -28.33 -26.42
C GLU A 63 16.54 -28.52 -27.94
N THR A 64 15.71 -27.80 -28.66
CA THR A 64 15.98 -27.48 -30.06
C THR A 64 16.94 -26.31 -30.07
N LEU A 65 18.21 -26.61 -30.33
CA LEU A 65 19.20 -25.66 -30.81
C LEU A 65 18.59 -24.94 -32.02
N LEU A 66 18.22 -23.67 -31.84
CA LEU A 66 17.97 -22.75 -32.93
C LEU A 66 19.22 -21.89 -33.06
N GLU A 67 19.80 -21.94 -34.26
CA GLU A 67 20.76 -20.96 -34.75
C GLU A 67 20.18 -19.55 -34.63
N ASP A 68 21.10 -18.59 -34.49
CA ASP A 68 20.94 -17.17 -34.20
C ASP A 68 20.70 -16.84 -32.72
N GLY A 69 21.76 -16.33 -32.08
CA GLY A 69 21.91 -16.01 -30.66
C GLY A 69 21.01 -14.89 -30.12
N ILE A 70 19.73 -14.87 -30.50
CA ILE A 70 18.69 -14.08 -29.88
C ILE A 70 17.95 -14.99 -28.90
N PRO A 71 18.03 -14.75 -27.59
CA PRO A 71 17.27 -15.55 -26.63
C PRO A 71 15.77 -15.49 -26.97
N PRO A 72 15.04 -16.62 -26.89
CA PRO A 72 13.63 -16.65 -27.26
C PRO A 72 12.85 -15.62 -26.43
N ALA A 73 12.08 -14.76 -27.11
CA ALA A 73 11.27 -13.75 -26.46
C ALA A 73 10.42 -14.38 -25.35
N LYS A 74 10.60 -13.90 -24.10
CA LYS A 74 9.86 -14.42 -22.95
C LYS A 74 8.37 -14.25 -23.20
N LYS A 75 7.61 -15.35 -23.21
CA LYS A 75 6.15 -15.28 -23.31
C LYS A 75 5.62 -14.47 -22.11
N PRO A 76 4.79 -13.45 -22.33
CA PRO A 76 4.35 -12.60 -21.24
C PRO A 76 3.47 -13.36 -20.26
N ARG A 77 3.57 -13.03 -18.97
CA ARG A 77 2.75 -13.66 -17.92
C ARG A 77 1.26 -13.43 -18.17
N LYS A 78 0.44 -14.43 -17.85
CA LYS A 78 -1.01 -14.36 -18.00
C LYS A 78 -1.62 -13.55 -16.86
N LEU A 79 -2.62 -12.74 -17.19
CA LEU A 79 -3.42 -12.03 -16.19
C LEU A 79 -4.40 -12.99 -15.51
N LEU A 80 -4.52 -12.91 -14.18
CA LEU A 80 -5.45 -13.73 -13.43
C LEU A 80 -6.91 -13.38 -13.81
N PRO A 81 -7.75 -14.36 -14.21
CA PRO A 81 -9.12 -14.09 -14.63
C PRO A 81 -9.96 -13.33 -13.60
N SER A 82 -9.92 -13.70 -12.31
CA SER A 82 -10.75 -13.07 -11.28
C SER A 82 -10.32 -11.63 -10.94
N LEU A 83 -9.09 -11.23 -11.29
CA LEU A 83 -8.61 -9.85 -11.13
C LEU A 83 -8.91 -9.01 -12.37
N LYS A 84 -8.61 -9.51 -13.58
CA LYS A 84 -8.81 -8.74 -14.82
C LYS A 84 -10.29 -8.46 -15.16
N THR A 85 -11.23 -9.18 -14.53
CA THR A 85 -12.67 -8.95 -14.69
C THR A 85 -13.23 -7.87 -13.77
N LYS A 86 -12.43 -7.38 -12.80
CA LYS A 86 -12.84 -6.30 -11.89
C LYS A 86 -13.04 -4.99 -12.64
N LYS A 87 -13.80 -4.08 -12.04
CA LYS A 87 -13.93 -2.68 -12.47
C LYS A 87 -13.10 -1.76 -11.57
N PRO A 88 -12.63 -0.60 -12.04
CA PRO A 88 -11.82 0.30 -11.24
C PRO A 88 -12.46 0.68 -9.89
N GLN A 89 -13.76 1.01 -9.87
CA GLN A 89 -14.49 1.35 -8.64
C GLN A 89 -14.65 0.20 -7.63
N GLU A 90 -14.36 -1.04 -8.03
CA GLU A 90 -14.36 -2.20 -7.14
C GLU A 90 -13.00 -2.38 -6.44
N LEU A 91 -12.02 -1.51 -6.73
CA LEU A 91 -10.65 -1.63 -6.28
C LEU A 91 -10.26 -0.56 -5.26
N VAL A 92 -9.48 -1.00 -4.27
CA VAL A 92 -8.59 -0.14 -3.48
C VAL A 92 -7.17 -0.56 -3.79
N LEU A 93 -6.37 0.34 -4.36
CA LEU A 93 -4.96 0.08 -4.60
C LEU A 93 -4.18 0.42 -3.33
N VAL A 94 -3.39 -0.53 -2.86
CA VAL A 94 -2.44 -0.34 -1.76
C VAL A 94 -1.07 -0.23 -2.39
N ILE A 95 -0.48 0.96 -2.32
CA ILE A 95 0.85 1.25 -2.85
C ILE A 95 1.87 1.08 -1.71
N GLY A 96 2.85 0.21 -1.90
CA GLY A 96 3.94 0.00 -0.95
C GLY A 96 5.27 0.55 -1.46
N THR A 97 6.31 0.47 -0.63
CA THR A 97 7.65 1.01 -0.91
C THR A 97 8.27 0.44 -2.18
N GLY A 98 7.87 -0.76 -2.60
CA GLY A 98 8.35 -1.37 -3.84
C GLY A 98 7.95 -0.59 -5.10
N ILE A 99 6.86 0.16 -5.06
CA ILE A 99 6.49 1.06 -6.17
C ILE A 99 7.38 2.30 -6.14
N SER A 100 7.55 2.96 -4.99
CA SER A 100 8.45 4.12 -4.88
C SER A 100 9.88 3.77 -5.29
N ALA A 101 10.37 2.59 -4.89
CA ALA A 101 11.68 2.09 -5.27
C ALA A 101 11.81 1.78 -6.78
N ALA A 102 10.72 1.37 -7.45
CA ALA A 102 10.70 1.19 -8.90
C ALA A 102 10.57 2.52 -9.66
N VAL A 103 9.94 3.52 -9.04
CA VAL A 103 9.75 4.84 -9.65
C VAL A 103 11.03 5.67 -9.64
N ALA A 104 11.73 5.69 -8.51
CA ALA A 104 12.96 6.45 -8.33
C ALA A 104 14.04 5.55 -7.67
N PRO A 105 14.58 4.56 -8.41
CA PRO A 105 15.52 3.58 -7.89
C PRO A 105 16.88 4.16 -7.50
N GLN A 106 17.20 5.41 -7.84
CA GLN A 106 18.39 6.11 -7.37
C GLN A 106 18.22 6.68 -5.95
N VAL A 107 17.00 6.78 -5.41
CA VAL A 107 16.74 7.36 -4.09
C VAL A 107 16.76 6.27 -3.01
N PRO A 108 17.80 6.20 -2.14
CA PRO A 108 17.93 5.12 -1.17
C PRO A 108 16.80 5.11 -0.12
N ALA A 109 16.30 6.29 0.25
CA ALA A 109 15.23 6.47 1.23
C ALA A 109 13.91 5.77 0.82
N LEU A 110 13.68 5.58 -0.48
CA LEU A 110 12.47 4.92 -0.99
C LEU A 110 12.56 3.39 -1.03
N LYS A 111 13.75 2.82 -0.81
CA LYS A 111 14.00 1.37 -0.96
C LYS A 111 13.72 0.58 0.31
N SER A 112 13.93 1.20 1.47
CA SER A 112 13.80 0.50 2.74
C SER A 112 13.68 1.46 3.92
N TRP A 113 13.15 0.96 5.02
CA TRP A 113 13.08 1.69 6.30
C TRP A 113 14.47 2.08 6.82
N LYS A 114 15.46 1.19 6.68
CA LYS A 114 16.86 1.49 7.00
C LYS A 114 17.39 2.64 6.16
N GLY A 115 17.13 2.61 4.85
CA GLY A 115 17.51 3.65 3.91
C GLY A 115 16.90 5.01 4.26
N LEU A 116 15.62 5.03 4.67
CA LEU A 116 14.96 6.26 5.10
C LEU A 116 15.58 6.82 6.39
N ILE A 117 15.81 5.98 7.41
CA ILE A 117 16.46 6.44 8.65
C ILE A 117 17.88 6.93 8.35
N GLN A 118 18.63 6.22 7.51
CA GLN A 118 19.97 6.64 7.10
C GLN A 118 19.93 8.02 6.47
N ALA A 119 19.05 8.24 5.49
CA ALA A 119 18.93 9.53 4.80
C ALA A 119 18.51 10.66 5.75
N LEU A 120 17.60 10.39 6.69
CA LEU A 120 17.23 11.37 7.73
C LEU A 120 18.38 11.68 8.67
N LEU A 121 19.18 10.67 9.04
CA LEU A 121 20.36 10.86 9.89
C LEU A 121 21.44 11.64 9.15
N ASP A 122 21.67 11.36 7.87
CA ASP A 122 22.64 12.07 7.04
C ASP A 122 22.23 13.54 6.89
N ALA A 123 20.97 13.83 6.55
CA ALA A 123 20.46 15.19 6.50
C ALA A 123 20.56 15.92 7.85
N ALA A 124 20.34 15.22 8.97
CA ALA A 124 20.50 15.79 10.30
C ALA A 124 21.96 16.14 10.62
N ILE A 125 22.92 15.34 10.15
CA ILE A 125 24.36 15.60 10.28
C ILE A 125 24.75 16.78 9.39
N ASP A 126 24.30 16.82 8.14
CA ASP A 126 24.64 17.87 7.18
C ASP A 126 24.10 19.25 7.61
N PHE A 127 23.01 19.28 8.38
CA PHE A 127 22.45 20.49 8.99
C PHE A 127 23.00 20.80 10.39
N ASP A 128 24.04 20.08 10.86
CA ASP A 128 24.65 20.25 12.18
C ASP A 128 23.64 20.15 13.36
N LEU A 129 22.64 19.27 13.24
CA LEU A 129 21.55 19.13 14.22
C LEU A 129 21.86 18.14 15.36
N LEU A 130 22.96 17.40 15.23
CA LEU A 130 23.38 16.34 16.16
C LEU A 130 24.83 16.54 16.58
N GLU A 131 25.13 16.29 17.85
CA GLU A 131 26.51 16.27 18.33
C GLU A 131 27.26 15.03 17.81
N ASP A 132 28.59 15.10 17.66
CA ASP A 132 29.43 14.02 17.14
C ASP A 132 29.21 12.67 17.84
N GLU A 133 29.05 12.67 19.17
CA GLU A 133 28.81 11.45 19.95
C GLU A 133 27.42 10.87 19.67
N GLU A 134 26.41 11.72 19.49
CA GLU A 134 25.04 11.30 19.17
C GLU A 134 24.97 10.71 17.76
N SER A 135 25.58 11.39 16.78
CA SER A 135 25.68 10.91 15.39
C SER A 135 26.33 9.52 15.33
N LYS A 136 27.45 9.31 16.03
CA LYS A 136 28.11 7.99 16.12
C LYS A 136 27.21 6.94 16.76
N ARG A 137 26.44 7.30 17.79
CA ARG A 137 25.49 6.39 18.45
C ARG A 137 24.36 5.98 17.50
N PHE A 138 23.72 6.94 16.82
CA PHE A 138 22.66 6.66 15.85
C PHE A 138 23.17 5.79 14.71
N GLN A 139 24.34 6.13 14.13
CA GLN A 139 24.97 5.32 13.09
C GLN A 139 25.23 3.89 13.57
N LYS A 140 25.82 3.69 14.75
CA LYS A 140 26.09 2.36 15.29
C LYS A 140 24.80 1.53 15.45
N CYS A 141 23.75 2.11 16.02
CA CYS A 141 22.45 1.43 16.17
C CYS A 141 21.86 1.03 14.81
N LEU A 142 21.96 1.91 13.82
CA LEU A 142 21.48 1.66 12.46
C LEU A 142 22.28 0.53 11.76
N HIS A 143 23.60 0.47 11.98
CA HIS A 143 24.45 -0.59 11.43
C HIS A 143 24.16 -1.96 12.04
N GLU A 144 23.82 -2.00 13.32
CA GLU A 144 23.43 -3.25 14.01
C GLU A 144 22.01 -3.73 13.62
N ASP A 145 21.24 -2.93 12.87
CA ASP A 145 19.86 -3.19 12.43
C ASP A 145 18.87 -3.50 13.57
N LYS A 146 19.22 -3.18 14.82
CA LYS A 146 18.37 -3.50 15.98
C LYS A 146 17.33 -2.41 16.21
N ASN A 147 16.06 -2.82 16.33
CA ASN A 147 14.96 -1.98 16.77
C ASN A 147 14.80 -0.66 15.98
N LEU A 148 14.85 -0.73 14.65
CA LEU A 148 14.78 0.44 13.76
C LEU A 148 13.64 1.41 14.13
N VAL A 149 12.46 0.90 14.51
CA VAL A 149 11.32 1.73 14.94
C VAL A 149 11.66 2.63 16.13
N HIS A 150 12.35 2.08 17.15
CA HIS A 150 12.79 2.88 18.31
C HIS A 150 13.86 3.88 17.90
N LEU A 151 14.79 3.48 17.03
CA LEU A 151 15.82 4.37 16.52
C LEU A 151 15.23 5.58 15.78
N ALA A 152 14.26 5.35 14.90
CA ALA A 152 13.56 6.40 14.18
C ALA A 152 12.75 7.28 15.12
N HIS A 153 12.09 6.70 16.13
CA HIS A 153 11.38 7.47 17.14
C HIS A 153 12.31 8.43 17.90
N ASP A 154 13.46 7.92 18.38
CA ASP A 154 14.46 8.72 19.10
C ASP A 154 15.03 9.83 18.21
N LEU A 155 15.33 9.53 16.94
CA LEU A 155 15.80 10.51 15.97
C LEU A 155 14.76 11.62 15.74
N ILE A 156 13.49 11.26 15.51
CA ILE A 156 12.40 12.25 15.34
C ILE A 156 12.24 13.12 16.58
N GLN A 157 12.29 12.54 17.79
CA GLN A 157 12.20 13.32 19.03
C GLN A 157 13.33 14.34 19.12
N LYS A 158 14.55 13.95 18.75
CA LYS A 158 15.72 14.83 18.75
C LYS A 158 15.59 15.95 17.71
N LEU A 159 15.05 15.65 16.53
CA LEU A 159 14.78 16.62 15.46
C LEU A 159 13.50 17.46 15.68
N SER A 160 12.69 17.11 16.68
CA SER A 160 11.43 17.81 17.01
C SER A 160 11.37 18.22 18.48
N PRO A 161 12.38 18.93 19.03
CA PRO A 161 12.40 19.29 20.43
C PRO A 161 11.17 20.13 20.77
N ARG A 162 10.47 19.75 21.84
CA ARG A 162 9.33 20.51 22.37
C ARG A 162 9.87 21.61 23.28
N THR A 163 10.05 22.82 22.75
CA THR A 163 10.26 24.02 23.57
C THR A 163 8.91 24.67 23.86
N SER A 164 8.78 25.38 24.99
CA SER A 164 7.50 25.79 25.55
C SER A 164 6.65 26.70 24.66
N ASN A 165 7.24 27.39 23.66
CA ASN A 165 6.51 28.35 22.82
C ASN A 165 6.76 28.22 21.30
N VAL A 166 7.67 27.35 20.83
CA VAL A 166 7.94 27.17 19.39
C VAL A 166 8.17 25.68 19.08
N ARG A 167 7.46 25.17 18.06
CA ARG A 167 7.69 23.83 17.52
C ARG A 167 8.85 23.92 16.53
N SER A 168 9.92 23.16 16.76
CA SER A 168 11.05 23.09 15.83
C SER A 168 10.60 22.60 14.45
N THR A 169 11.21 23.12 13.38
CA THR A 169 11.04 22.67 12.00
C THR A 169 12.13 21.71 11.54
N PHE A 170 13.14 21.41 12.35
CA PHE A 170 14.29 20.62 11.89
C PHE A 170 13.92 19.26 11.30
N PHE A 171 12.97 18.54 11.92
CA PHE A 171 12.48 17.29 11.33
C PHE A 171 11.81 17.49 9.96
N LYS A 172 11.05 18.59 9.80
CA LYS A 172 10.50 18.98 8.51
C LYS A 172 11.63 19.25 7.52
N ASP A 173 12.62 20.05 7.90
CA ASP A 173 13.70 20.46 7.01
C ASP A 173 14.52 19.24 6.55
N CYS A 174 14.82 18.29 7.44
CA CYS A 174 15.43 17.00 7.09
C CYS A 174 14.57 16.16 6.12
N LEU A 175 13.25 16.09 6.33
CA LEU A 175 12.37 15.36 5.41
C LEU A 175 12.33 15.98 4.02
N TYR A 176 12.32 17.31 3.94
CA TYR A 176 12.36 18.03 2.67
C TYR A 176 13.68 17.78 1.94
N GLU A 177 14.81 17.74 2.65
CA GLU A 177 16.11 17.36 2.07
C GLU A 177 16.08 15.92 1.52
N VAL A 178 15.60 14.96 2.31
CA VAL A 178 15.55 13.54 1.92
C VAL A 178 14.69 13.31 0.67
N PHE A 179 13.58 14.04 0.56
CA PHE A 179 12.63 13.95 -0.55
C PHE A 179 12.74 15.13 -1.52
N ASP A 180 13.87 15.83 -1.54
CA ASP A 180 14.07 16.93 -2.46
C ASP A 180 14.14 16.42 -3.90
N ASP A 181 13.61 17.21 -4.82
CA ASP A 181 13.69 16.98 -6.27
C ASP A 181 13.31 15.53 -6.70
N LEU A 182 12.29 14.95 -6.06
CA LEU A 182 11.81 13.60 -6.42
C LEU A 182 11.30 13.52 -7.86
N GLU A 183 10.76 14.61 -8.39
CA GLU A 183 10.22 14.67 -9.75
C GLU A 183 11.29 14.41 -10.82
N SER A 184 12.47 15.04 -10.71
CA SER A 184 13.57 14.82 -11.65
C SER A 184 14.15 13.39 -11.56
N LYS A 185 13.94 12.73 -10.42
CA LYS A 185 14.44 11.38 -10.11
C LYS A 185 13.51 10.27 -10.61
N MET A 186 12.35 10.57 -11.18
CA MET A 186 11.46 9.54 -11.72
C MET A 186 11.97 8.96 -13.04
N GLU A 187 12.18 7.64 -13.08
CA GLU A 187 12.50 6.91 -14.32
C GLU A 187 11.26 6.65 -15.18
N ASP A 188 11.45 6.45 -16.49
CA ASP A 188 10.33 6.27 -17.44
C ASP A 188 9.48 5.02 -17.16
N SER A 189 10.12 3.91 -16.78
CA SER A 189 9.41 2.69 -16.38
C SER A 189 8.57 2.89 -15.10
N GLY A 190 9.08 3.73 -14.19
CA GLY A 190 8.39 4.24 -13.02
C GLY A 190 7.17 5.07 -13.35
N LYS A 191 7.33 6.03 -14.26
CA LYS A 191 6.24 6.89 -14.75
C LYS A 191 5.12 6.06 -15.39
N GLN A 192 5.44 5.01 -16.15
CA GLN A 192 4.46 4.07 -16.71
C GLN A 192 3.64 3.35 -15.62
N LEU A 193 4.27 2.98 -14.50
CA LEU A 193 3.55 2.43 -13.34
C LEU A 193 2.58 3.44 -12.74
N LEU A 194 3.06 4.66 -12.47
CA LEU A 194 2.22 5.73 -11.91
C LEU A 194 1.10 6.13 -12.87
N GLN A 195 1.33 6.10 -14.17
CA GLN A 195 0.30 6.30 -15.19
C GLN A 195 -0.80 5.26 -15.09
N SER A 196 -0.45 3.99 -14.90
CA SER A 196 -1.43 2.90 -14.74
C SER A 196 -2.25 3.07 -13.46
N VAL A 197 -1.59 3.46 -12.34
CA VAL A 197 -2.29 3.78 -11.08
C VAL A 197 -3.26 4.95 -11.27
N LEU A 198 -2.77 6.06 -11.84
CA LEU A 198 -3.57 7.26 -12.09
C LEU A 198 -4.76 6.96 -13.02
N HIS A 199 -4.57 6.13 -14.04
CA HIS A 199 -5.65 5.71 -14.93
C HIS A 199 -6.76 4.97 -14.18
N LEU A 200 -6.43 4.06 -13.26
CA LEU A 200 -7.43 3.39 -12.43
C LEU A 200 -8.14 4.36 -11.49
N MET A 201 -7.41 5.32 -10.90
CA MET A 201 -8.00 6.37 -10.05
C MET A 201 -9.01 7.24 -10.79
N GLU A 202 -8.67 7.68 -12.00
CA GLU A 202 -9.56 8.48 -12.84
C GLU A 202 -10.86 7.74 -13.18
N ASN A 203 -10.83 6.40 -13.19
CA ASN A 203 -12.01 5.57 -13.41
C ASN A 203 -12.68 5.08 -12.10
N GLY A 204 -12.24 5.56 -10.92
CA GLY A 204 -12.93 5.38 -9.65
C GLY A 204 -12.25 4.46 -8.63
N ALA A 205 -11.04 3.95 -8.90
CA ALA A 205 -10.29 3.23 -7.87
C ALA A 205 -9.85 4.18 -6.74
N LEU A 206 -9.92 3.70 -5.50
CA LEU A 206 -9.31 4.41 -4.36
C LEU A 206 -7.84 4.02 -4.23
N VAL A 207 -7.03 4.91 -3.67
CA VAL A 207 -5.60 4.64 -3.41
C VAL A 207 -5.25 5.01 -1.98
N LEU A 208 -4.51 4.11 -1.35
CA LEU A 208 -3.86 4.35 -0.07
C LEU A 208 -2.41 3.87 -0.13
N THR A 209 -1.58 4.38 0.77
CA THR A 209 -0.17 4.04 0.89
C THR A 209 0.29 4.11 2.34
N THR A 210 1.33 3.33 2.65
CA THR A 210 2.10 3.45 3.90
C THR A 210 3.39 4.23 3.70
N ASN A 211 3.66 4.71 2.49
CA ASN A 211 4.88 5.44 2.16
C ASN A 211 4.75 6.93 2.55
N PHE A 212 5.89 7.56 2.83
CA PHE A 212 5.96 8.98 3.20
C PHE A 212 6.10 9.91 2.01
N ASP A 213 6.57 9.42 0.86
CA ASP A 213 6.70 10.17 -0.38
C ASP A 213 5.34 10.50 -1.01
N ASN A 214 5.31 11.44 -1.96
CA ASN A 214 4.12 11.83 -2.73
C ASN A 214 4.34 11.65 -4.25
N LEU A 215 5.10 10.63 -4.66
CA LEU A 215 5.50 10.44 -6.06
C LEU A 215 4.31 10.36 -7.02
N LEU A 216 3.22 9.72 -6.60
CA LEU A 216 2.01 9.60 -7.40
C LEU A 216 1.35 10.97 -7.63
N GLU A 217 1.32 11.82 -6.60
CA GLU A 217 0.78 13.17 -6.67
C GLU A 217 1.65 14.11 -7.48
N LEU A 218 2.97 14.05 -7.33
CA LEU A 218 3.92 14.79 -8.16
C LEU A 218 3.75 14.41 -9.64
N TYR A 219 3.71 13.11 -9.94
CA TYR A 219 3.48 12.63 -11.29
C TYR A 219 2.14 13.11 -11.86
N ALA A 220 1.06 13.03 -11.06
CA ALA A 220 -0.25 13.51 -11.48
C ALA A 220 -0.25 15.02 -11.76
N ALA A 221 0.42 15.83 -10.93
CA ALA A 221 0.58 17.26 -11.14
C ALA A 221 1.28 17.55 -12.47
N HIS A 222 2.35 16.82 -12.80
CA HIS A 222 3.03 16.89 -14.09
C HIS A 222 2.10 16.49 -15.28
N GLN A 223 1.12 15.62 -15.06
CA GLN A 223 0.06 15.30 -16.03
C GLN A 223 -1.11 16.32 -16.05
N GLY A 224 -0.99 17.45 -15.34
CA GLY A 224 -2.04 18.47 -15.25
C GLY A 224 -3.22 18.05 -14.37
N LYS A 225 -3.02 17.11 -13.45
CA LYS A 225 -4.04 16.59 -12.52
C LYS A 225 -3.68 16.95 -11.09
N HIS A 226 -4.66 17.34 -10.31
CA HIS A 226 -4.45 17.60 -8.89
C HIS A 226 -4.92 16.38 -8.07
N LEU A 227 -3.98 15.71 -7.40
CA LEU A 227 -4.29 14.71 -6.37
C LEU A 227 -4.15 15.35 -4.99
N GLU A 228 -5.13 15.13 -4.11
CA GLU A 228 -5.02 15.56 -2.70
C GLU A 228 -4.36 14.46 -1.87
N SER A 229 -3.28 14.77 -1.16
CA SER A 229 -2.72 13.89 -0.13
C SER A 229 -3.53 14.02 1.16
N LEU A 230 -3.99 12.89 1.69
CA LEU A 230 -4.72 12.77 2.94
C LEU A 230 -3.88 12.01 3.94
N ASP A 231 -4.02 12.32 5.23
CA ASP A 231 -3.44 11.52 6.30
C ASP A 231 -4.48 11.26 7.40
N LEU A 232 -4.14 10.40 8.35
CA LEU A 232 -5.03 10.01 9.43
C LEU A 232 -5.23 11.10 10.50
N THR A 233 -4.69 12.32 10.34
CA THR A 233 -4.94 13.41 11.29
C THR A 233 -6.23 14.19 11.02
N ASP A 234 -6.74 14.14 9.78
CA ASP A 234 -8.00 14.78 9.40
C ASP A 234 -9.13 13.75 9.25
N GLU A 235 -9.80 13.44 10.37
CA GLU A 235 -10.87 12.44 10.45
C GLU A 235 -12.01 12.72 9.44
N LYS A 236 -12.34 13.99 9.19
CA LYS A 236 -13.40 14.37 8.26
C LYS A 236 -13.01 14.01 6.83
N LYS A 237 -11.78 14.36 6.41
CA LYS A 237 -11.31 14.00 5.08
C LYS A 237 -11.19 12.49 4.90
N VAL A 238 -10.70 11.77 5.91
CA VAL A 238 -10.62 10.31 5.89
C VAL A 238 -12.01 9.68 5.75
N LEU A 239 -13.01 10.17 6.48
CA LEU A 239 -14.39 9.71 6.36
C LEU A 239 -14.96 9.96 4.96
N GLU A 240 -14.78 11.16 4.42
CA GLU A 240 -15.26 11.51 3.08
C GLU A 240 -14.54 10.70 1.98
N TRP A 241 -13.26 10.37 2.17
CA TRP A 241 -12.51 9.45 1.31
C TRP A 241 -13.07 8.03 1.37
N ALA A 242 -13.30 7.50 2.58
CA ALA A 242 -13.85 6.15 2.76
C ALA A 242 -15.28 6.02 2.23
N GLN A 243 -16.04 7.12 2.21
CA GLN A 243 -17.35 7.22 1.58
C GLN A 243 -17.29 7.48 0.06
N GLU A 244 -16.11 7.48 -0.56
CA GLU A 244 -15.89 7.73 -1.99
C GLU A 244 -16.35 9.12 -2.48
N LYS A 245 -16.49 10.09 -1.55
CA LYS A 245 -16.84 11.48 -1.86
C LYS A 245 -15.64 12.32 -2.28
N ARG A 246 -14.43 11.88 -1.93
CA ARG A 246 -13.15 12.50 -2.33
C ARG A 246 -12.48 11.69 -3.43
N LYS A 247 -12.81 11.98 -4.68
CA LYS A 247 -12.11 11.42 -5.83
C LYS A 247 -10.73 12.04 -5.98
N LEU A 248 -9.81 11.33 -6.64
CA LEU A 248 -8.46 11.83 -6.93
C LEU A 248 -7.72 12.29 -5.66
N SER A 249 -7.66 11.40 -4.67
CA SER A 249 -6.90 11.62 -3.44
C SER A 249 -6.23 10.33 -2.97
N VAL A 250 -5.12 10.49 -2.27
CA VAL A 250 -4.27 9.40 -1.77
C VAL A 250 -4.28 9.43 -0.25
N LEU A 251 -4.67 8.32 0.38
CA LEU A 251 -4.60 8.19 1.84
C LEU A 251 -3.23 7.67 2.28
N HIS A 252 -2.43 8.50 2.93
CA HIS A 252 -1.17 8.15 3.57
C HIS A 252 -1.40 7.73 5.01
N ILE A 253 -1.39 6.42 5.27
CA ILE A 253 -1.60 5.86 6.60
C ILE A 253 -0.54 6.40 7.57
N HIS A 254 0.73 6.47 7.12
CA HIS A 254 1.82 6.96 7.95
C HIS A 254 2.07 8.47 7.93
N GLY A 255 1.21 9.22 7.24
CA GLY A 255 1.44 10.62 6.92
C GLY A 255 2.35 10.78 5.69
N VAL A 256 2.47 12.02 5.24
CA VAL A 256 3.21 12.42 4.03
C VAL A 256 4.25 13.47 4.39
N TYR A 257 5.42 13.46 3.75
CA TYR A 257 6.52 14.36 4.10
C TYR A 257 6.20 15.86 3.90
N THR A 258 5.23 16.18 3.03
CA THR A 258 4.73 17.55 2.85
C THR A 258 3.87 18.03 4.02
N ASN A 259 3.41 17.11 4.89
CA ASN A 259 2.80 17.41 6.18
C ASN A 259 3.51 16.65 7.33
N PRO A 260 4.72 17.08 7.74
CA PRO A 260 5.49 16.39 8.79
C PRO A 260 4.77 16.30 10.13
N SER A 261 3.83 17.20 10.40
CA SER A 261 3.05 17.20 11.64
C SER A 261 2.09 16.01 11.75
N GLY A 262 1.71 15.42 10.61
CA GLY A 262 0.87 14.22 10.51
C GLY A 262 1.64 12.91 10.45
N ILE A 263 2.98 12.94 10.42
CA ILE A 263 3.79 11.72 10.41
C ILE A 263 3.78 11.06 11.78
N VAL A 264 3.45 9.77 11.78
CA VAL A 264 3.39 8.95 13.00
C VAL A 264 4.06 7.60 12.73
N LEU A 265 5.05 7.26 13.55
CA LEU A 265 5.80 5.99 13.45
C LEU A 265 5.30 4.90 14.39
N HIS A 266 4.30 5.19 15.23
CA HIS A 266 3.81 4.27 16.25
C HIS A 266 2.28 4.29 16.32
N PRO A 267 1.59 3.14 16.45
CA PRO A 267 0.12 3.08 16.49
C PRO A 267 -0.56 4.00 17.52
N ALA A 268 0.15 4.34 18.60
CA ALA A 268 -0.32 5.29 19.60
C ALA A 268 -0.63 6.69 19.03
N GLY A 269 -0.01 7.09 17.91
CA GLY A 269 -0.30 8.38 17.27
C GLY A 269 -1.60 8.40 16.47
N TYR A 270 -2.25 7.25 16.21
CA TYR A 270 -3.54 7.16 15.50
C TYR A 270 -4.74 6.92 16.41
N GLN A 271 -4.59 7.05 17.73
CA GLN A 271 -5.65 6.71 18.69
C GLN A 271 -6.96 7.46 18.43
N ASN A 272 -6.93 8.67 17.87
CA ASN A 272 -8.14 9.42 17.55
C ASN A 272 -8.94 8.72 16.44
N VAL A 273 -8.33 8.45 15.29
CA VAL A 273 -8.97 7.69 14.19
C VAL A 273 -9.37 6.29 14.63
N LEU A 274 -8.48 5.54 15.29
CA LEU A 274 -8.75 4.17 15.71
C LEU A 274 -9.90 4.08 16.74
N ARG A 275 -10.22 5.16 17.44
CA ARG A 275 -11.35 5.25 18.37
C ARG A 275 -12.60 5.87 17.76
N ASN A 276 -12.48 6.56 16.63
CA ASN A 276 -13.62 7.10 15.90
C ASN A 276 -14.38 5.95 15.21
N THR A 277 -15.49 5.55 15.82
CA THR A 277 -16.29 4.41 15.38
C THR A 277 -16.90 4.60 13.99
N GLU A 278 -17.21 5.83 13.60
CA GLU A 278 -17.77 6.14 12.29
C GLU A 278 -16.70 5.98 11.19
N VAL A 279 -15.54 6.59 11.39
CA VAL A 279 -14.40 6.47 10.46
C VAL A 279 -13.99 5.01 10.31
N MET A 280 -13.79 4.30 11.43
CA MET A 280 -13.40 2.89 11.41
C MET A 280 -14.43 2.01 10.70
N ARG A 281 -15.72 2.28 10.88
CA ARG A 281 -16.78 1.53 10.19
C ARG A 281 -16.71 1.71 8.68
N GLU A 282 -16.55 2.94 8.18
CA GLU A 282 -16.45 3.16 6.73
C GLU A 282 -15.13 2.60 6.15
N ILE A 283 -14.02 2.71 6.86
CA ILE A 283 -12.73 2.09 6.46
C ILE A 283 -12.87 0.56 6.36
N GLN A 284 -13.45 -0.09 7.37
CA GLN A 284 -13.65 -1.54 7.38
C GLN A 284 -14.59 -1.99 6.26
N LYS A 285 -15.65 -1.21 6.00
CA LYS A 285 -16.59 -1.46 4.91
C LYS A 285 -15.90 -1.48 3.54
N LEU A 286 -14.82 -0.70 3.35
CA LEU A 286 -14.02 -0.80 2.12
C LEU A 286 -13.40 -2.19 1.97
N TYR A 287 -12.82 -2.74 3.03
CA TYR A 287 -12.21 -4.09 2.97
C TYR A 287 -13.25 -5.18 2.76
N GLU A 288 -14.46 -5.01 3.30
CA GLU A 288 -15.55 -5.96 3.11
C GLU A 288 -16.13 -5.94 1.67
N ASN A 289 -16.16 -4.77 1.01
CA ASN A 289 -16.90 -4.57 -0.24
C ASN A 289 -16.03 -4.27 -1.47
N LYS A 290 -14.73 -3.99 -1.31
CA LYS A 290 -13.79 -3.72 -2.40
C LYS A 290 -12.60 -4.67 -2.37
N SER A 291 -12.17 -5.09 -3.55
CA SER A 291 -10.98 -5.92 -3.71
C SER A 291 -9.73 -5.06 -3.55
N PHE A 292 -8.91 -5.38 -2.56
CA PHE A 292 -7.64 -4.69 -2.36
C PHE A 292 -6.59 -5.27 -3.31
N LEU A 293 -5.91 -4.40 -4.06
CA LEU A 293 -4.81 -4.75 -4.94
C LEU A 293 -3.51 -4.17 -4.37
N PHE A 294 -2.69 -5.04 -3.79
CA PHE A 294 -1.41 -4.71 -3.18
C PHE A 294 -0.30 -4.67 -4.24
N LEU A 295 0.37 -3.53 -4.36
CA LEU A 295 1.41 -3.23 -5.35
C LEU A 295 2.68 -2.80 -4.61
N GLY A 296 3.76 -3.57 -4.75
CA GLY A 296 5.03 -3.25 -4.06
C GLY A 296 4.98 -3.38 -2.53
N CYS A 297 4.01 -4.13 -1.99
CA CYS A 297 3.73 -4.28 -0.56
C CYS A 297 4.46 -5.46 0.07
N GLY A 298 5.79 -5.40 0.16
CA GLY A 298 6.56 -6.49 0.79
C GLY A 298 6.24 -6.69 2.27
N TRP A 299 6.16 -5.59 3.03
CA TRP A 299 5.94 -5.60 4.49
C TRP A 299 4.63 -4.92 4.92
N THR A 300 3.93 -4.24 4.01
CA THR A 300 2.71 -3.46 4.34
C THR A 300 1.62 -4.30 5.00
N VAL A 301 1.49 -5.58 4.63
CA VAL A 301 0.48 -6.49 5.22
C VAL A 301 0.82 -6.87 6.67
N ASP A 302 2.07 -6.72 7.06
CA ASP A 302 2.54 -6.95 8.43
C ASP A 302 2.59 -5.65 9.25
N ASP A 303 2.24 -4.50 8.66
CA ASP A 303 2.12 -3.24 9.39
C ASP A 303 0.95 -3.29 10.38
N THR A 304 1.24 -2.98 11.64
CA THR A 304 0.26 -3.05 12.74
C THR A 304 -0.89 -2.06 12.59
N THR A 305 -0.65 -0.88 12.02
CA THR A 305 -1.72 0.12 11.81
C THR A 305 -2.62 -0.32 10.66
N PHE A 306 -2.04 -0.79 9.55
CA PHE A 306 -2.76 -1.38 8.44
C PHE A 306 -3.60 -2.59 8.89
N GLN A 307 -3.02 -3.48 9.70
CA GLN A 307 -3.72 -4.61 10.29
C GLN A 307 -4.92 -4.17 11.14
N ALA A 308 -4.73 -3.20 12.02
CA ALA A 308 -5.82 -2.67 12.85
C ALA A 308 -6.93 -2.00 12.04
N LEU A 309 -6.58 -1.31 10.94
CA LEU A 309 -7.54 -0.63 10.07
C LEU A 309 -8.35 -1.61 9.22
N PHE A 310 -7.71 -2.65 8.68
CA PHE A 310 -8.30 -3.47 7.60
C PHE A 310 -8.37 -4.97 7.87
N LEU A 311 -7.39 -5.58 8.57
CA LEU A 311 -7.30 -7.04 8.66
C LEU A 311 -7.89 -7.61 9.96
N GLU A 312 -7.58 -7.01 11.11
CA GLU A 312 -8.00 -7.51 12.42
C GLU A 312 -9.45 -7.13 12.77
N ALA A 313 -9.93 -6.03 12.18
CA ALA A 313 -11.24 -5.50 12.52
C ALA A 313 -12.40 -6.17 11.77
N VAL A 314 -12.11 -6.91 10.70
CA VAL A 314 -13.11 -7.60 9.88
C VAL A 314 -13.39 -8.97 10.50
N LYS A 315 -14.42 -9.03 11.36
CA LYS A 315 -14.78 -10.21 12.17
C LYS A 315 -15.30 -11.39 11.35
N HIS A 316 -15.72 -11.17 10.11
CA HIS A 316 -16.21 -12.19 9.20
C HIS A 316 -15.24 -12.31 8.04
N LYS A 317 -14.73 -13.51 7.73
CA LYS A 317 -13.94 -13.71 6.51
C LYS A 317 -14.81 -13.27 5.33
N SER A 318 -14.46 -12.15 4.71
CA SER A 318 -15.13 -11.70 3.50
C SER A 318 -14.93 -12.78 2.43
N ASP A 319 -15.98 -13.11 1.68
CA ASP A 319 -15.87 -13.94 0.47
C ASP A 319 -15.16 -13.18 -0.67
N LEU A 320 -14.83 -11.90 -0.45
CA LEU A 320 -14.18 -11.05 -1.43
C LEU A 320 -12.70 -11.38 -1.58
N GLU A 321 -12.29 -11.53 -2.84
CA GLU A 321 -10.89 -11.81 -3.16
C GLU A 321 -10.06 -10.52 -3.13
N HIS A 322 -8.98 -10.53 -2.35
CA HIS A 322 -7.92 -9.53 -2.40
C HIS A 322 -6.73 -10.10 -3.20
N PHE A 323 -5.86 -9.23 -3.70
CA PHE A 323 -4.81 -9.60 -4.64
C PHE A 323 -3.49 -8.91 -4.32
N MET A 324 -2.38 -9.62 -4.47
CA MET A 324 -1.05 -9.04 -4.30
C MET A 324 -0.19 -9.38 -5.51
N LEU A 325 0.38 -8.36 -6.15
CA LEU A 325 1.34 -8.53 -7.24
C LEU A 325 2.76 -8.58 -6.68
N VAL A 326 3.47 -9.68 -6.93
CA VAL A 326 4.84 -9.90 -6.44
C VAL A 326 5.77 -10.41 -7.54
N ARG A 327 7.07 -10.19 -7.37
CA ARG A 327 8.08 -10.87 -8.18
C ARG A 327 8.04 -12.36 -7.86
N ARG A 328 8.25 -13.23 -8.85
CA ARG A 328 8.29 -14.67 -8.62
C ARG A 328 9.38 -15.05 -7.60
N GLY A 329 10.58 -14.47 -7.73
CA GLY A 329 11.69 -14.74 -6.84
C GLY A 329 12.02 -16.22 -6.69
N ASP A 330 12.47 -16.62 -5.50
CA ASP A 330 12.68 -18.02 -5.14
C ASP A 330 11.34 -18.78 -5.05
N VAL A 331 11.34 -20.04 -5.49
CA VAL A 331 10.13 -20.85 -5.61
C VAL A 331 9.53 -21.17 -4.24
N ASP A 332 10.36 -21.46 -3.24
CA ASP A 332 9.88 -21.86 -1.93
C ASP A 332 9.49 -20.66 -1.08
N GLU A 333 10.19 -19.53 -1.20
CA GLU A 333 9.75 -18.25 -0.65
C GLU A 333 8.39 -17.83 -1.21
N PHE A 334 8.20 -17.94 -2.54
CA PHE A 334 6.94 -17.61 -3.19
C PHE A 334 5.78 -18.50 -2.73
N LYS A 335 6.01 -19.82 -2.60
CA LYS A 335 4.99 -20.75 -2.07
C LYS A 335 4.60 -20.38 -0.64
N LYS A 336 5.59 -20.14 0.23
CA LYS A 336 5.36 -19.77 1.63
C LYS A 336 4.58 -18.46 1.73
N LEU A 337 4.96 -17.45 0.95
CA LEU A 337 4.23 -16.19 0.89
C LEU A 337 2.78 -16.40 0.44
N ARG A 338 2.57 -17.21 -0.60
CA ARG A 338 1.24 -17.52 -1.13
C ARG A 338 0.34 -18.22 -0.10
N GLU A 339 0.88 -19.19 0.65
CA GLU A 339 0.14 -19.88 1.73
C GLU A 339 -0.24 -18.89 2.83
N ASN A 340 0.74 -18.13 3.35
CA ASN A 340 0.51 -17.15 4.41
C ASN A 340 -0.52 -16.08 4.04
N MET A 341 -0.49 -15.61 2.80
CA MET A 341 -1.41 -14.57 2.32
C MET A 341 -2.80 -15.13 2.01
N LEU A 342 -2.90 -16.39 1.59
CA LEU A 342 -4.18 -17.03 1.33
C LEU A 342 -4.99 -17.21 2.62
N ASP A 343 -4.33 -17.48 3.76
CA ASP A 343 -4.99 -17.52 5.07
C ASP A 343 -5.63 -16.17 5.45
N LYS A 344 -5.07 -15.07 4.93
CA LYS A 344 -5.57 -13.69 5.04
C LYS A 344 -6.56 -13.31 3.92
N GLY A 345 -6.96 -14.24 3.04
CA GLY A 345 -7.87 -13.96 1.91
C GLY A 345 -7.22 -13.25 0.72
N ILE A 346 -5.89 -13.21 0.65
CA ILE A 346 -5.13 -12.48 -0.37
C ILE A 346 -4.49 -13.47 -1.35
N LYS A 347 -4.86 -13.36 -2.63
CA LYS A 347 -4.27 -14.14 -3.72
C LYS A 347 -2.97 -13.51 -4.22
N VAL A 348 -1.87 -14.21 -4.03
CA VAL A 348 -0.55 -13.79 -4.54
C VAL A 348 -0.41 -14.16 -6.02
N ILE A 349 -0.07 -13.18 -6.85
CA ILE A 349 0.08 -13.29 -8.30
C ILE A 349 1.49 -12.83 -8.67
N SER A 350 2.21 -13.68 -9.39
CA SER A 350 3.51 -13.30 -9.96
C SER A 350 3.31 -12.49 -11.24
N TYR A 351 3.88 -11.28 -11.28
CA TYR A 351 3.90 -10.46 -12.50
C TYR A 351 5.04 -10.83 -13.47
N GLY A 352 6.10 -11.46 -12.95
CA GLY A 352 7.32 -11.72 -13.69
C GLY A 352 8.43 -12.26 -12.80
N ASP A 353 9.60 -12.44 -13.40
CA ASP A 353 10.80 -12.94 -12.71
C ASP A 353 11.70 -11.76 -12.27
N GLU A 354 11.60 -10.61 -12.93
CA GLU A 354 12.35 -9.38 -12.63
C GLU A 354 11.43 -8.23 -12.19
N TYR A 355 11.95 -7.29 -11.40
CA TYR A 355 11.17 -6.09 -10.99
C TYR A 355 10.76 -5.24 -12.20
N THR A 356 11.57 -5.23 -13.26
CA THR A 356 11.29 -4.53 -14.52
C THR A 356 10.12 -5.13 -15.31
N ASP A 357 9.62 -6.30 -14.94
CA ASP A 357 8.44 -6.91 -15.58
C ASP A 357 7.12 -6.29 -15.07
N LEU A 358 7.14 -5.60 -13.92
CA LEU A 358 5.93 -5.06 -13.28
C LEU A 358 5.24 -3.96 -14.12
N PRO A 359 5.93 -2.95 -14.69
CA PRO A 359 5.31 -1.91 -15.52
C PRO A 359 4.45 -2.46 -16.65
N GLU A 360 5.02 -3.34 -17.50
CA GLU A 360 4.30 -3.92 -18.64
C GLU A 360 3.14 -4.82 -18.18
N TYR A 361 3.37 -5.64 -17.15
CA TYR A 361 2.31 -6.50 -16.61
C TYR A 361 1.13 -5.67 -16.09
N PHE A 362 1.42 -4.61 -15.35
CA PHE A 362 0.41 -3.79 -14.70
C PHE A 362 -0.34 -2.87 -15.68
N GLU A 363 0.32 -2.37 -16.71
CA GLU A 363 -0.32 -1.62 -17.80
C GLU A 363 -1.36 -2.49 -18.53
N ARG A 364 -0.99 -3.72 -18.88
CA ARG A 364 -1.91 -4.67 -19.51
C ARG A 364 -3.09 -5.02 -18.61
N LEU A 365 -2.83 -5.22 -17.32
CA LEU A 365 -3.88 -5.47 -16.35
C LEU A 365 -4.84 -4.29 -16.26
N THR A 366 -4.29 -3.08 -16.16
CA THR A 366 -5.03 -1.83 -16.09
C THR A 366 -5.92 -1.62 -17.32
N SER A 367 -5.41 -1.92 -18.51
CA SER A 367 -6.17 -1.86 -19.77
C SER A 367 -7.40 -2.77 -19.77
N GLU A 368 -7.26 -4.01 -19.28
CA GLU A 368 -8.39 -4.96 -19.16
C GLU A 368 -9.43 -4.50 -18.12
N ILE A 369 -8.98 -3.95 -16.99
CA ILE A 369 -9.87 -3.47 -15.92
C ILE A 369 -10.63 -2.21 -16.38
N ALA A 370 -9.94 -1.25 -17.01
CA ALA A 370 -10.53 0.02 -17.44
C ALA A 370 -11.52 -0.15 -18.60
N THR A 371 -11.24 -1.04 -19.55
CA THR A 371 -12.18 -1.32 -20.67
C THR A 371 -13.52 -1.85 -20.17
N ARG A 372 -13.53 -2.65 -19.10
CA ARG A 372 -14.76 -3.15 -18.48
C ARG A 372 -15.51 -2.11 -17.65
N GLY A 373 -14.81 -1.13 -17.08
CA GLY A 373 -15.43 0.03 -16.43
C GLY A 373 -16.30 0.85 -17.37
N ARG A 374 -15.87 1.02 -18.63
CA ARG A 374 -16.58 1.81 -19.66
C ARG A 374 -17.78 1.10 -20.27
N ALA A 375 -17.77 -0.24 -20.33
CA ALA A 375 -18.86 -1.02 -20.92
C ALA A 375 -20.18 -1.01 -20.10
N GLY A 376 -20.17 -0.46 -18.89
CA GLY A 376 -21.34 -0.37 -18.00
C GLY A 376 -22.04 0.98 -17.95
N VAL A 377 -21.60 1.98 -18.72
CA VAL A 377 -22.24 3.31 -18.79
C VAL A 377 -23.13 3.37 -20.03
N PRO A 378 -24.47 3.46 -19.91
CA PRO A 378 -25.32 3.75 -21.05
C PRO A 378 -24.90 5.11 -21.62
N LYS A 379 -24.57 5.17 -22.91
CA LYS A 379 -24.41 6.44 -23.60
C LYS A 379 -25.78 7.12 -23.70
N GLU A 380 -26.09 8.01 -22.78
CA GLU A 380 -27.18 8.96 -23.00
C GLU A 380 -26.79 9.94 -24.10
N GLY A 381 -27.65 10.07 -25.11
CA GLY A 381 -27.76 11.26 -25.94
C GLY A 381 -26.93 11.30 -27.24
N GLN A 382 -27.17 10.40 -28.18
CA GLN A 382 -27.08 10.78 -29.60
C GLN A 382 -28.47 11.20 -30.06
N HIS A 383 -28.79 12.49 -29.89
CA HIS A 383 -29.91 13.10 -30.59
C HIS A 383 -29.55 13.18 -32.07
N LEU A 384 -30.18 12.32 -32.86
CA LEU A 384 -30.18 12.36 -34.31
C LEU A 384 -30.92 13.63 -34.76
N ASN A 385 -30.19 14.64 -35.22
CA ASN A 385 -30.77 15.72 -36.01
C ASN A 385 -31.07 15.18 -37.42
N GLY A 386 -32.30 14.71 -37.61
CA GLY A 386 -32.88 14.44 -38.92
C GLY A 386 -33.20 15.74 -39.63
N SER A 387 -32.50 15.97 -40.75
CA SER A 387 -32.71 17.05 -41.71
C SER A 387 -34.14 17.04 -42.26
N ALA A 388 -34.87 18.14 -42.12
CA ALA A 388 -36.14 18.38 -42.80
C ALA A 388 -35.95 19.34 -43.99
N ALA A 389 -36.10 18.77 -45.19
CA ALA A 389 -36.41 19.45 -46.45
C ALA A 389 -37.40 18.51 -47.17
N ALA A 390 -38.47 18.92 -47.85
CA ALA A 390 -39.08 20.20 -48.17
C ALA A 390 -40.54 19.90 -48.63
N CYS A 391 -41.44 20.88 -48.58
CA CYS A 391 -42.16 21.39 -49.76
C CYS A 391 -43.32 22.34 -49.39
N PRO A 392 -43.65 23.30 -50.27
CA PRO A 392 -44.60 24.38 -50.01
C PRO A 392 -46.01 24.06 -50.51
N GLU A 393 -47.05 24.56 -49.83
CA GLU A 393 -48.38 24.66 -50.43
C GLU A 393 -49.02 26.03 -50.20
N ILE A 394 -49.61 26.48 -51.30
CA ILE A 394 -50.22 27.75 -51.61
C ILE A 394 -51.61 27.81 -50.98
N LYS A 395 -51.98 28.92 -50.32
CA LYS A 395 -53.39 29.29 -50.15
C LYS A 395 -53.60 30.76 -50.51
N GLY A 396 -54.33 30.95 -51.60
CA GLY A 396 -54.91 32.23 -51.97
C GLY A 396 -56.27 32.46 -51.31
N CYS A 397 -56.47 33.74 -50.94
CA CYS A 397 -57.66 34.60 -51.09
C CYS A 397 -59.04 34.24 -50.50
N SER A 398 -59.75 35.34 -50.18
CA SER A 398 -61.17 35.55 -49.87
C SER A 398 -61.57 35.30 -48.42
N THR A 399 -62.15 36.24 -47.65
CA THR A 399 -62.75 37.56 -47.88
C THR A 399 -62.69 38.36 -46.58
#